data_AF-A0A090WQM5-F1
#
_entry.id   AF-A0A090WQM5-F1
#
_cell.length_a   1.000
_cell.length_b   1.000
_cell.length_c   1.000
_cell.angle_alpha   90.00
_cell.angle_beta   90.00
_cell.angle_gamma   90.00
#
_symmetry.space_group_name_H-M   'P 1'
#
loop_
_entity.id
_entity.type
_entity.pdbx_description
1 polymer ?
#
loop_
_entity_poly.entity_id
_entity_poly.type
_entity_poly.pdbx_seq_one_letter_code
_entity_poly.pdbx_strand_id
1 'polypeptide(L)'
;MQIINNPNKIDWLEILKRPTQTVNDIEGTVTSVFQDVVNRGDAAIKEYTARFDGVDLESNIVSPEEIEAAVKTVAEPLKNAIKKAKQNIEVFHRAQQTSKVEVETTNGVSCWQEKRPIEK
;
A
#
# COMPACT_ATOMS: atom_id res chain seq x y z
N MET A 1 -19.56 1.04 22.55
CA MET A 1 -20.08 0.18 21.47
C MET A 1 -21.58 0.42 21.38
N GLN A 2 -22.09 0.84 20.23
CA GLN A 2 -23.53 1.04 20.02
C GLN A 2 -24.13 -0.27 19.52
N ILE A 3 -25.20 -0.74 20.16
CA ILE A 3 -25.96 -1.92 19.72
C ILE A 3 -27.21 -1.42 19.02
N ILE A 4 -27.44 -1.89 17.79
CA ILE A 4 -28.59 -1.49 16.96
C ILE A 4 -29.42 -2.75 16.68
N ASN A 5 -30.58 -2.86 17.33
CA ASN A 5 -31.43 -4.05 17.25
C ASN A 5 -32.50 -3.89 16.16
N ASN A 6 -32.47 -4.78 15.16
CA ASN A 6 -33.46 -4.85 14.08
C ASN A 6 -33.75 -3.49 13.40
N PRO A 7 -32.73 -2.75 12.90
CA PRO A 7 -32.95 -1.46 12.27
C PRO A 7 -33.77 -1.61 10.99
N ASN A 8 -34.56 -0.59 10.66
CA ASN A 8 -35.27 -0.56 9.39
C ASN A 8 -34.26 -0.47 8.24
N LYS A 9 -34.60 -1.03 7.07
CA LYS A 9 -33.70 -1.01 5.89
C LYS A 9 -33.30 0.40 5.46
N ILE A 10 -34.16 1.39 5.73
CA ILE A 10 -33.91 2.81 5.42
C ILE A 10 -32.70 3.34 6.20
N ASP A 11 -32.46 2.82 7.40
CA ASP A 11 -31.39 3.28 8.29
C ASP A 11 -30.04 2.62 7.98
N TRP A 12 -30.02 1.56 7.15
CA TRP A 12 -28.80 0.77 6.90
C TRP A 12 -27.68 1.58 6.28
N LEU A 13 -28.00 2.51 5.36
CA LEU A 13 -27.00 3.37 4.74
C LEU A 13 -26.28 4.24 5.77
N GLU A 14 -27.03 4.82 6.71
CA GLU A 14 -26.46 5.62 7.79
C GLU A 14 -25.63 4.78 8.76
N ILE A 15 -26.10 3.58 9.12
CA ILE A 15 -25.40 2.68 10.04
C ILE A 15 -24.07 2.19 9.46
N LEU A 16 -24.01 1.97 8.14
CA LEU A 16 -22.82 1.51 7.45
C LEU A 16 -21.84 2.66 7.12
N LYS A 17 -22.19 3.91 7.41
CA LYS A 17 -21.27 5.04 7.21
C LYS A 17 -20.01 4.84 8.05
N ARG A 18 -18.87 4.89 7.37
CA ARG A 18 -17.57 4.95 8.04
C ARG A 18 -17.37 6.36 8.60
N PRO A 19 -16.71 6.50 9.75
CA PRO A 19 -16.34 7.81 10.30
C PRO A 19 -15.11 8.36 9.54
N THR A 20 -15.26 8.60 8.25
CA THR A 20 -14.21 9.14 7.38
C THR A 20 -14.52 10.60 7.04
N GLN A 21 -13.49 11.45 7.03
CA GLN A 21 -13.57 12.77 6.42
C GLN A 21 -13.92 12.62 4.92
N THR A 22 -14.58 13.62 4.34
CA THR A 22 -14.92 13.53 2.92
C THR A 22 -13.68 13.76 2.08
N VAL A 23 -13.61 13.14 0.90
CA VAL A 23 -12.47 13.29 -0.01
C VAL A 23 -12.25 14.77 -0.38
N ASN A 24 -13.33 15.53 -0.52
CA ASN A 24 -13.30 16.96 -0.84
C ASN A 24 -12.56 17.79 0.22
N ASP A 25 -12.59 17.38 1.49
CA ASP A 25 -11.98 18.14 2.59
C ASP A 25 -10.44 18.12 2.53
N ILE A 26 -9.85 17.12 1.86
CA ILE A 26 -8.39 16.93 1.79
C ILE A 26 -7.81 17.14 0.38
N GLU A 27 -8.67 17.16 -0.65
CA GLU A 27 -8.24 17.21 -2.05
C GLU A 27 -7.36 18.42 -2.35
N GLY A 28 -7.76 19.63 -1.95
CA GLY A 28 -6.99 20.85 -2.21
C GLY A 28 -5.57 20.82 -1.62
N THR A 29 -5.43 20.27 -0.42
CA THR A 29 -4.11 20.10 0.23
C THR A 29 -3.25 19.11 -0.55
N VAL A 30 -3.82 17.96 -0.93
CA VAL A 30 -3.09 16.93 -1.70
C VAL A 30 -2.66 17.46 -3.06
N THR A 31 -3.55 18.17 -3.77
CA THR A 31 -3.23 18.79 -5.06
C THR A 31 -2.09 19.80 -4.96
N SER A 32 -2.07 20.62 -3.90
CA SER A 32 -0.97 21.56 -3.65
C SER A 32 0.36 20.83 -3.44
N VAL A 33 0.37 19.78 -2.61
CA VAL A 33 1.58 18.97 -2.36
C VAL A 33 2.09 18.33 -3.65
N PHE A 34 1.20 17.78 -4.48
CA PHE A 34 1.59 17.22 -5.78
C PHE A 34 2.20 18.27 -6.70
N GLN A 35 1.59 19.45 -6.79
CA GLN A 35 2.12 20.52 -7.64
C GLN A 35 3.51 20.97 -7.20
N ASP A 36 3.75 21.04 -5.89
CA ASP A 36 5.06 21.36 -5.34
C ASP A 36 6.11 20.29 -5.64
N VAL A 37 5.77 19.01 -5.48
CA VAL A 37 6.69 17.90 -5.77
C VAL A 37 7.00 17.83 -7.27
N VAL A 38 6.02 18.05 -8.14
CA VAL A 38 6.24 18.11 -9.60
C VAL A 38 7.20 19.26 -9.97
N ASN A 39 7.05 20.43 -9.35
CA ASN A 39 7.83 21.61 -9.70
C ASN A 39 9.22 21.65 -9.05
N ARG A 40 9.36 21.09 -7.84
CA ARG A 40 10.55 21.27 -6.98
C ARG A 40 11.23 19.96 -6.60
N GLY A 41 10.65 18.81 -6.92
CA GLY A 41 11.22 17.49 -6.64
C GLY A 41 11.55 17.29 -5.17
N ASP A 42 12.76 16.76 -4.90
CA ASP A 42 13.24 16.44 -3.55
C ASP A 42 13.28 17.63 -2.59
N ALA A 43 13.40 18.87 -3.10
CA ALA A 43 13.37 20.06 -2.25
C ALA A 43 12.01 20.23 -1.56
N ALA A 44 10.90 19.96 -2.28
CA ALA A 44 9.57 19.97 -1.67
C ALA A 44 9.40 18.82 -0.68
N ILE A 45 9.92 17.63 -1.01
CA ILE A 45 9.88 16.48 -0.10
C ILE A 45 10.59 16.81 1.21
N LYS A 46 11.82 17.35 1.15
CA LYS A 46 12.58 17.75 2.33
C LYS A 46 11.85 18.78 3.20
N GLU A 47 11.23 19.79 2.57
CA GLU A 47 10.42 20.78 3.28
C GLU A 47 9.22 20.14 3.98
N TYR A 48 8.49 19.26 3.29
CA TYR A 48 7.32 18.60 3.86
C TYR A 48 7.69 17.61 4.98
N THR A 49 8.80 16.88 4.84
CA THR A 49 9.36 16.03 5.91
C THR A 49 9.69 16.87 7.15
N ALA A 50 10.39 17.99 6.99
CA ALA A 50 10.70 18.87 8.11
C ALA A 50 9.45 19.46 8.77
N ARG A 51 8.43 19.81 7.97
CA ARG A 51 7.17 20.39 8.46
C ARG A 51 6.29 19.39 9.19
N PHE A 52 6.13 18.18 8.67
CA PHE A 52 5.17 17.20 9.19
C PHE A 52 5.79 16.17 10.13
N ASP A 53 7.01 15.71 9.83
CA ASP A 53 7.71 14.72 10.64
C ASP A 53 8.70 15.37 11.63
N GLY A 54 8.99 16.66 11.47
CA GLY A 54 9.82 17.43 12.41
C GLY A 54 11.31 17.11 12.32
N VAL A 55 11.78 16.55 11.21
CA VAL A 55 13.17 16.13 11.01
C VAL A 55 13.76 16.73 9.73
N ASP A 56 15.01 17.17 9.82
CA ASP A 56 15.79 17.63 8.67
C ASP A 56 16.73 16.50 8.23
N LEU A 57 16.55 16.01 7.01
CA LEU A 57 17.31 14.90 6.45
C LEU A 57 18.21 15.37 5.29
N GLU A 58 19.42 14.83 5.25
CA GLU A 58 20.35 15.03 4.14
C GLU A 58 20.01 14.14 2.92
N SER A 59 19.39 12.98 3.16
CA SER A 59 18.99 12.01 2.13
C SER A 59 17.58 11.49 2.38
N ASN A 60 16.81 11.35 1.30
CA ASN A 60 15.51 10.68 1.31
C ASN A 60 15.63 9.14 1.22
N ILE A 61 16.84 8.62 0.99
CA ILE A 61 17.12 7.20 0.83
C ILE A 61 17.94 6.71 2.02
N VAL A 62 17.44 5.66 2.68
CA VAL A 62 18.15 4.96 3.77
C VAL A 62 19.34 4.20 3.18
N SER A 63 20.51 4.36 3.79
CA SER A 63 21.74 3.76 3.28
C SER A 63 21.80 2.25 3.57
N PRO A 64 22.56 1.47 2.77
CA PRO A 64 22.80 0.06 3.06
C PRO A 64 23.38 -0.18 4.46
N GLU A 65 24.26 0.71 4.92
CA GLU A 65 24.90 0.63 6.23
C GLU A 65 23.89 0.87 7.37
N GLU A 66 22.97 1.82 7.21
CA GLU A 66 21.87 2.06 8.16
C GLU A 66 20.94 0.85 8.25
N ILE A 67 20.65 0.21 7.11
CA ILE A 67 19.86 -1.03 7.06
C ILE A 67 20.58 -2.16 7.82
N GLU A 68 21.87 -2.39 7.56
CA GLU A 68 22.64 -3.42 8.25
C GLU A 68 22.73 -3.17 9.76
N ALA A 69 22.89 -1.90 10.16
CA ALA A 69 22.88 -1.50 11.56
C ALA A 69 21.53 -1.82 12.20
N ALA A 70 20.42 -1.45 11.56
CA ALA A 70 19.06 -1.72 12.04
C ALA A 70 18.78 -3.23 12.17
N VAL A 71 19.25 -4.06 11.23
CA VAL A 71 19.10 -5.53 11.33
C VAL A 71 19.74 -6.08 12.60
N LYS A 72 20.86 -5.50 13.06
CA LYS A 72 21.56 -5.93 14.27
C LYS A 72 20.83 -5.53 15.56
N THR A 73 20.00 -4.50 15.55
CA THR A 73 19.26 -4.03 16.75
C THR A 73 18.00 -4.84 17.05
N VAL A 74 17.48 -5.59 16.07
CA VAL A 74 16.25 -6.37 16.24
C VAL A 74 16.52 -7.70 16.95
N ALA A 75 15.81 -7.94 18.05
CA ALA A 75 15.90 -9.16 18.85
C ALA A 75 15.47 -10.42 18.07
N GLU A 76 16.13 -11.54 18.34
CA GLU A 76 15.91 -12.80 17.61
C GLU A 76 14.47 -13.34 17.69
N PRO A 77 13.74 -13.27 18.83
CA PRO A 77 12.34 -13.68 18.88
C PRO A 77 11.45 -12.90 17.89
N LEU A 78 11.67 -11.59 17.76
CA LEU A 78 10.92 -10.74 16.83
C LEU A 78 11.28 -11.07 15.38
N LYS A 79 12.57 -11.28 15.06
CA LYS A 79 13.01 -11.74 13.73
C LYS A 79 12.31 -13.03 13.33
N ASN A 80 12.23 -14.00 14.24
CA ASN A 80 11.57 -15.28 13.97
C ASN A 80 10.06 -15.14 13.78
N ALA A 81 9.40 -14.27 14.55
CA ALA A 81 7.98 -13.96 14.35
C ALA A 81 7.71 -13.35 12.96
N ILE A 82 8.52 -12.36 12.55
CA ILE A 82 8.40 -11.71 11.23
C ILE A 82 8.68 -12.72 10.10
N LYS A 83 9.72 -13.57 10.22
CA LYS A 83 10.02 -14.63 9.24
C LYS A 83 8.86 -15.61 9.08
N LYS A 84 8.21 -16.00 10.19
CA LYS A 84 7.03 -16.88 10.17
C LYS A 84 5.84 -16.20 9.48
N ALA A 85 5.56 -14.94 9.79
CA ALA A 85 4.51 -14.17 9.11
C ALA A 85 4.79 -14.06 7.61
N LYS A 86 6.02 -13.72 7.22
CA LYS A 86 6.49 -13.66 5.84
C LYS A 86 6.27 -14.98 5.11
N GLN A 87 6.64 -16.10 5.71
CA GLN A 87 6.42 -17.42 5.13
C GLN A 87 4.92 -17.70 4.89
N ASN A 88 4.06 -17.41 5.87
CA ASN A 88 2.61 -17.64 5.73
C ASN A 88 2.01 -16.78 4.60
N ILE A 89 2.37 -15.49 4.55
CA ILE A 89 1.94 -14.57 3.50
C ILE A 89 2.41 -15.07 2.13
N GLU A 90 3.68 -15.48 2.02
CA GLU A 90 4.28 -15.94 0.79
C GLU A 90 3.65 -17.23 0.27
N VAL A 91 3.38 -18.21 1.15
CA VAL A 91 2.69 -19.46 0.78
C VAL A 91 1.31 -19.16 0.21
N PHE A 92 0.53 -18.29 0.87
CA PHE A 92 -0.82 -17.96 0.43
C PHE A 92 -0.83 -17.23 -0.91
N HIS A 93 0.00 -16.20 -1.10
CA HIS A 93 0.03 -15.43 -2.35
C HIS A 93 0.66 -16.22 -3.51
N ARG A 94 1.61 -17.11 -3.23
CA ARG A 94 2.17 -18.01 -4.25
C ARG A 94 1.10 -18.96 -4.79
N ALA A 95 0.19 -19.45 -3.95
CA ALA A 95 -0.92 -20.29 -4.37
C ALA A 95 -1.93 -19.58 -5.31
N GLN A 96 -1.91 -18.24 -5.37
CA GLN A 96 -2.77 -17.44 -6.26
C GLN A 96 -2.15 -17.24 -7.66
N GLN A 97 -0.89 -17.62 -7.87
CA GLN A 97 -0.27 -17.58 -9.19
C GLN A 97 -0.95 -18.62 -10.08
N THR A 98 -1.44 -18.18 -11.24
CA THR A 98 -2.07 -19.09 -12.23
C THR A 98 -1.13 -19.29 -13.40
N SER A 99 -1.19 -20.47 -14.00
CA SER A 99 -0.53 -20.74 -15.28
C SER A 99 -1.12 -19.88 -16.40
N LYS A 100 -0.42 -19.83 -17.53
CA LYS A 100 -0.96 -19.32 -18.80
C LYS A 100 -2.29 -20.03 -19.09
N VAL A 101 -3.29 -19.26 -19.49
CA VAL A 101 -4.55 -19.79 -20.03
C VAL A 101 -4.42 -19.80 -21.54
N GLU A 102 -4.76 -20.91 -22.19
CA GLU A 102 -4.70 -21.07 -23.64
C GLU A 102 -5.84 -21.96 -24.11
N VAL A 103 -6.61 -21.49 -25.10
CA VAL A 103 -7.83 -22.13 -25.59
C VAL A 103 -7.95 -21.88 -27.09
N GLU A 104 -8.28 -22.92 -27.85
CA GLU A 104 -8.76 -22.78 -29.23
C GLU A 104 -10.27 -22.50 -29.20
N THR A 105 -10.68 -21.31 -29.60
CA THR A 105 -12.08 -20.85 -29.48
C THR A 105 -12.97 -21.36 -30.60
N THR A 106 -12.38 -21.53 -31.78
CA THR A 106 -12.94 -22.19 -32.96
C THR A 106 -11.77 -22.72 -33.78
N ASN A 107 -12.05 -23.64 -34.70
CA ASN A 107 -11.02 -24.32 -35.49
C ASN A 107 -10.04 -23.32 -36.15
N GLY A 108 -8.78 -23.38 -35.76
CA GLY A 108 -7.68 -22.54 -36.23
C GLY A 108 -7.48 -21.21 -35.46
N VAL A 109 -8.25 -20.91 -34.41
CA VAL A 109 -8.15 -19.64 -33.65
C VAL A 109 -7.79 -19.89 -32.18
N SER A 110 -6.51 -19.71 -31.85
CA SER A 110 -5.98 -19.79 -30.49
C SER A 110 -6.04 -18.45 -29.76
N CYS A 111 -6.59 -18.45 -28.56
CA CYS A 111 -6.61 -17.32 -27.63
C CYS A 111 -5.86 -17.70 -26.35
N TRP A 112 -5.13 -16.75 -25.77
CA TRP A 112 -4.40 -16.98 -24.53
C TRP A 112 -4.32 -15.73 -23.64
N GLN A 113 -4.07 -15.95 -22.36
CA GLN A 113 -3.80 -14.92 -21.38
C GLN A 113 -2.56 -15.30 -20.57
N GLU A 114 -1.65 -14.35 -20.40
CA GLU A 114 -0.50 -14.47 -19.51
C GLU A 114 -0.47 -13.32 -18.51
N LYS A 115 0.16 -13.56 -17.37
CA LYS A 115 0.33 -12.55 -16.32
C LYS A 115 1.76 -12.01 -16.38
N ARG A 116 1.90 -10.69 -16.49
CA ARG A 116 3.19 -9.97 -16.41
C ARG A 116 3.19 -9.06 -15.18
N PRO A 117 4.32 -8.91 -14.48
CA PRO A 117 4.44 -7.95 -13.40
C PRO A 117 4.33 -6.52 -13.94
N ILE A 118 3.81 -5.60 -13.13
CA ILE A 118 3.80 -4.17 -13.43
C ILE A 118 5.25 -3.66 -13.37
N GLU A 119 5.68 -2.95 -14.41
CA GLU A 119 6.99 -2.26 -14.43
C GLU A 119 6.97 -1.04 -13.51
N LYS A 120 8.12 -0.71 -12.92
CA LYS A 120 8.26 0.42 -12.00
C LYS A 120 8.43 1.73 -12.75
#